data_AF-B7Q6E2-F1
#
_entry.id   AF-B7Q6E2-F1
#
_cell.length_a   1.000
_cell.length_b   1.000
_cell.length_c   1.000
_cell.angle_alpha   90.00
_cell.angle_beta   90.00
_cell.angle_gamma   90.00
#
_symmetry.space_group_name_H-M   'P 1'
#
loop_
_entity.id
_entity.type
_entity.pdbx_description
1 polymer ?
#
loop_
_entity_poly.entity_id
_entity_poly.type
_entity_poly.pdbx_seq_one_letter_code
_entity_poly.pdbx_strand_id
1 'polypeptide(L)'
;MCKPCDVPDKAQLEDKLDKLIQNLPKELVSNETKVEILRGAIFLEEGTLFGLHLLKRDRPYKTFCRGNDTVTVFSLRSKYPVRIQVPWSLCSGHNGTLTSNAHLVRFEGELVASKTDSGTEYRIQNVFPVVLEGLYFGMNGGGDIVYAIASALGFILSGLVRVLWVQIITPFVGDAFQQALNELN
;
A
#
# COMPACT_ATOMS: atom_id res chain seq x y z
N MET A 1 30.79 6.02 -22.83
CA MET A 1 30.96 4.59 -22.50
C MET A 1 29.81 4.16 -21.60
N CYS A 2 28.83 3.42 -22.11
CA CYS A 2 27.80 2.79 -21.27
C CYS A 2 28.41 1.54 -20.63
N LYS A 3 28.61 1.54 -19.31
CA LYS A 3 28.98 0.30 -18.62
C LYS A 3 27.80 -0.67 -18.72
N PRO A 4 28.02 -1.94 -19.07
CA PRO A 4 26.96 -2.92 -19.03
C PRO A 4 26.57 -3.12 -17.57
N CYS A 5 25.31 -2.81 -17.26
CA CYS A 5 24.65 -3.37 -16.10
C CYS A 5 24.73 -4.90 -16.23
N ASP A 6 25.43 -5.53 -15.31
CA ASP A 6 25.41 -6.97 -15.22
C ASP A 6 24.12 -7.31 -14.48
N VAL A 7 23.07 -7.64 -15.24
CA VAL A 7 21.77 -8.01 -14.68
C VAL A 7 22.03 -9.21 -13.76
N PRO A 8 21.84 -9.10 -12.42
CA PRO A 8 21.89 -10.25 -11.53
C PRO A 8 21.04 -11.37 -12.11
N ASP A 9 21.41 -12.63 -11.87
CA ASP A 9 20.67 -13.77 -12.42
C ASP A 9 19.17 -13.54 -12.25
N LYS A 10 18.49 -13.38 -13.39
CA LYS A 10 17.08 -12.99 -13.45
C LYS A 10 16.25 -13.90 -12.55
N ALA A 11 16.58 -15.19 -12.50
CA ALA A 11 15.91 -16.16 -11.65
C ALA A 11 16.01 -15.81 -10.16
N GLN A 12 17.14 -15.29 -9.69
CA GLN A 12 17.34 -14.88 -8.29
C GLN A 12 16.48 -13.66 -7.93
N LEU A 13 16.39 -12.67 -8.83
CA LEU A 13 15.54 -11.48 -8.61
C LEU A 13 14.05 -11.86 -8.55
N GLU A 14 13.63 -12.76 -9.44
CA GLU A 14 12.25 -13.26 -9.47
C GLU A 14 11.92 -14.08 -8.21
N ASP A 15 12.81 -15.00 -7.79
CA ASP A 15 12.65 -15.77 -6.55
C ASP A 15 12.59 -14.87 -5.32
N LYS A 16 13.42 -13.81 -5.27
CA LYS A 16 13.39 -12.84 -4.17
C LYS A 16 12.07 -12.08 -4.11
N LEU A 17 11.54 -11.65 -5.26
CA LEU A 17 10.22 -11.00 -5.32
C LEU A 17 9.11 -11.96 -4.90
N ASP A 18 9.15 -13.20 -5.36
CA ASP A 18 8.14 -14.21 -5.00
C ASP A 18 8.14 -14.48 -3.49
N LYS A 19 9.32 -14.58 -2.86
CA LYS A 19 9.46 -14.69 -1.40
C LYS A 19 8.94 -13.45 -0.66
N LEU A 20 9.24 -12.25 -1.16
CA LEU A 20 8.75 -11.00 -0.59
C LEU A 20 7.23 -10.98 -0.58
N ILE A 21 6.60 -11.30 -1.71
CA ILE A 21 5.14 -11.29 -1.85
C ILE A 21 4.50 -12.33 -0.92
N GLN A 22 5.11 -13.50 -0.75
CA GLN A 22 4.63 -14.54 0.16
C GLN A 22 4.72 -14.14 1.64
N ASN A 23 5.67 -13.28 1.99
CA ASN A 23 5.90 -12.80 3.35
C ASN A 23 5.18 -11.48 3.68
N LEU A 24 4.38 -10.94 2.75
CA LEU A 24 3.60 -9.74 3.05
C LEU A 24 2.67 -9.97 4.25
N PRO A 25 2.59 -9.01 5.18
CA PRO A 25 1.86 -9.21 6.42
C PRO A 25 0.36 -9.32 6.18
N LYS A 26 -0.32 -10.02 7.10
CA LYS A 26 -1.78 -10.08 7.12
C LYS A 26 -2.39 -8.72 7.48
N GLU A 27 -1.76 -8.08 8.45
CA GLU A 27 -2.16 -6.82 9.06
C GLU A 27 -0.90 -5.95 9.19
N LEU A 28 -1.01 -4.70 8.75
CA LEU A 28 0.05 -3.71 8.89
C LEU A 28 -0.52 -2.51 9.63
N VAL A 29 0.04 -2.20 10.80
CA VAL A 29 -0.28 -1.01 11.58
C VAL A 29 0.67 0.10 11.18
N SER A 30 0.16 1.31 10.96
CA SER A 30 0.99 2.47 10.70
C SER A 30 0.46 3.73 11.38
N ASN A 31 1.43 4.55 11.81
CA ASN A 31 1.19 5.79 12.53
C ASN A 31 0.89 6.97 11.60
N GLU A 32 1.03 6.80 10.28
CA GLU A 32 0.82 7.84 9.27
C GLU A 32 -0.63 8.35 9.24
N THR A 33 -1.61 7.58 9.72
CA THR A 33 -3.01 8.02 9.85
C THR A 33 -3.30 8.73 11.16
N LYS A 34 -2.38 8.70 12.12
CA LYS A 34 -2.58 9.29 13.44
C LYS A 34 -2.46 10.81 13.34
N VAL A 35 -3.59 11.49 13.33
CA VAL A 35 -3.65 12.93 13.14
C VAL A 35 -4.82 13.53 13.90
N GLU A 36 -4.61 14.75 14.37
CA GLU A 36 -5.69 15.58 14.91
C GLU A 36 -6.27 16.43 13.77
N ILE A 37 -7.46 16.07 13.28
CA ILE A 37 -8.10 16.75 12.15
C ILE A 37 -8.54 18.15 12.58
N LEU A 38 -9.14 18.24 13.75
CA LEU A 38 -9.57 19.49 14.37
C LEU A 38 -9.03 19.54 15.78
N ARG A 39 -8.16 20.53 16.05
CA ARG A 39 -7.49 20.69 17.34
C ARG A 39 -8.48 20.67 18.49
N GLY A 40 -8.24 19.77 19.44
CA GLY A 40 -9.02 19.53 20.64
C GLY A 40 -10.36 18.84 20.42
N ALA A 41 -10.66 18.38 19.20
CA ALA A 41 -12.02 17.95 18.85
C ALA A 41 -12.08 16.59 18.15
N ILE A 42 -11.27 16.35 17.11
CA ILE A 42 -11.34 15.13 16.29
C ILE A 42 -9.96 14.50 16.18
N PHE A 43 -9.85 13.26 16.64
CA PHE A 43 -8.61 12.49 16.65
C PHE A 43 -8.76 11.27 15.75
N LEU A 44 -7.79 11.07 14.86
CA LEU A 44 -7.56 9.82 14.17
C LEU A 44 -6.40 9.09 14.85
N GLU A 45 -6.55 7.77 14.99
CA GLU A 45 -5.53 6.91 15.57
C GLU A 45 -4.75 6.16 14.49
N GLU A 46 -3.90 5.23 14.93
CA GLU A 46 -3.09 4.38 14.07
C GLU A 46 -3.99 3.50 13.20
N GLY A 47 -3.63 3.40 11.92
CA GLY A 47 -4.44 2.76 10.91
C GLY A 47 -3.95 1.35 10.66
N THR A 48 -4.89 0.43 10.50
CA THR A 48 -4.57 -0.97 10.17
C THR A 48 -4.98 -1.29 8.74
N LEU A 49 -4.01 -1.73 7.95
CA LEU A 49 -4.17 -2.20 6.58
C LEU A 49 -4.22 -3.73 6.55
N PHE A 50 -5.25 -4.26 5.89
CA PHE A 50 -5.54 -5.68 5.78
C PHE A 50 -5.50 -6.14 4.32
N GLY A 51 -5.07 -7.38 4.13
CA GLY A 51 -5.21 -8.09 2.85
C GLY A 51 -4.00 -8.00 1.92
N LEU A 52 -2.87 -7.43 2.36
CA LEU A 52 -1.63 -7.41 1.56
C LEU A 52 -1.10 -8.82 1.26
N HIS A 53 -1.14 -9.73 2.25
CA HIS A 53 -0.82 -11.16 2.07
C HIS A 53 -1.65 -11.89 0.99
N LEU A 54 -2.75 -11.29 0.50
CA LEU A 54 -3.60 -11.87 -0.54
C LEU A 54 -3.22 -11.40 -1.95
N LEU A 55 -2.25 -10.50 -2.05
CA LEU A 55 -1.72 -10.03 -3.32
C LEU A 55 -1.04 -11.18 -4.07
N LYS A 56 -1.32 -11.27 -5.36
CA LYS A 56 -0.73 -12.26 -6.26
C LYS A 56 -0.19 -11.58 -7.50
N ARG A 57 0.83 -12.18 -8.11
CA ARG A 57 1.36 -11.74 -9.40
C ARG A 57 0.26 -11.65 -10.46
N ASP A 58 0.08 -10.45 -11.04
CA ASP A 58 -0.86 -10.18 -12.13
C ASP A 58 -0.19 -10.38 -13.51
N ARG A 59 1.10 -10.04 -13.60
CA ARG A 59 1.88 -10.07 -14.85
C ARG A 59 3.29 -10.61 -14.61
N PRO A 60 3.96 -11.19 -15.63
CA PRO A 60 5.36 -11.56 -15.54
C PRO A 60 6.25 -10.37 -15.17
N TYR A 61 7.30 -10.63 -14.41
CA TYR A 61 8.29 -9.62 -14.06
C TYR A 61 9.03 -9.13 -15.31
N LYS A 62 9.38 -7.84 -15.32
CA LYS A 62 10.18 -7.24 -16.38
C LYS A 62 11.43 -6.63 -15.77
N THR A 63 12.58 -7.19 -16.12
CA THR A 63 13.88 -6.71 -15.66
C THR A 63 14.59 -5.99 -16.78
N PHE A 64 15.11 -4.80 -16.49
CA PHE A 64 15.90 -3.99 -17.39
C PHE A 64 16.88 -3.13 -16.59
N CYS A 65 17.77 -2.45 -17.30
CA CYS A 65 18.74 -1.57 -16.66
C CYS A 65 18.34 -0.11 -16.76
N ARG A 66 18.54 0.61 -15.66
CA ARG A 66 18.33 2.06 -15.57
C ARG A 66 19.60 2.68 -15.02
N GLY A 67 20.44 3.20 -15.92
CA GLY A 67 21.78 3.66 -15.54
C GLY A 67 22.66 2.49 -15.06
N ASN A 68 23.15 2.56 -13.83
CA ASN A 68 23.94 1.50 -13.21
C ASN A 68 23.07 0.49 -12.42
N ASP A 69 21.77 0.75 -12.30
CA ASP A 69 20.86 -0.08 -11.51
C ASP A 69 20.18 -1.13 -12.37
N THR A 70 19.91 -2.30 -11.78
CA THR A 70 18.97 -3.26 -12.33
C THR A 70 17.60 -3.01 -11.73
N VAL A 71 16.59 -2.83 -12.57
CA VAL A 71 15.21 -2.56 -12.16
C VAL A 71 14.34 -3.73 -12.59
N THR A 72 13.64 -4.33 -11.63
CA THR A 72 12.62 -5.35 -11.89
C THR A 72 11.25 -4.80 -11.53
N VAL A 73 10.40 -4.63 -12.56
CA VAL A 73 9.02 -4.17 -12.39
C VAL A 73 8.14 -5.36 -12.04
N PHE A 74 7.32 -5.18 -10.99
CA PHE A 74 6.32 -6.14 -10.56
C PHE A 74 4.90 -5.56 -10.64
N SER A 75 3.93 -6.45 -10.84
CA SER A 75 2.51 -6.11 -10.88
C SER A 75 1.74 -7.13 -10.05
N LEU A 76 1.04 -6.65 -9.04
CA LEU A 76 0.37 -7.48 -8.04
C LEU A 76 -1.09 -7.10 -7.94
N ARG A 77 -1.97 -8.09 -8.05
CA ARG A 77 -3.41 -7.92 -7.98
C ARG A 77 -3.96 -8.70 -6.81
N SER A 78 -4.90 -8.09 -6.09
CA SER A 78 -5.73 -8.81 -5.14
C SER A 78 -7.06 -9.19 -5.79
N LYS A 79 -7.48 -10.44 -5.57
CA LYS A 79 -8.85 -10.92 -5.85
C LYS A 79 -9.80 -10.72 -4.66
N TYR A 80 -9.23 -10.34 -3.51
CA TYR A 80 -9.96 -10.10 -2.27
C TYR A 80 -9.87 -8.62 -1.88
N PRO A 81 -10.83 -8.09 -1.11
CA PRO A 81 -10.79 -6.69 -0.73
C PRO A 81 -9.53 -6.34 0.08
N VAL A 82 -8.86 -5.26 -0.32
CA VAL A 82 -7.85 -4.59 0.51
C VAL A 82 -8.59 -3.57 1.36
N ARG A 83 -8.41 -3.61 2.68
CA ARG A 83 -9.18 -2.80 3.63
C ARG A 83 -8.23 -2.00 4.52
N ILE A 84 -8.55 -0.74 4.76
CA ILE A 84 -7.94 0.09 5.80
C ILE A 84 -9.00 0.41 6.85
N GLN A 85 -8.61 0.33 8.12
CA GLN A 85 -9.41 0.76 9.26
C GLN A 85 -8.62 1.79 10.05
N VAL A 86 -9.26 2.92 10.37
CA VAL A 86 -8.65 3.99 11.16
C VAL A 86 -9.62 4.32 12.29
N PRO A 87 -9.28 4.00 13.55
CA PRO A 87 -10.08 4.41 14.68
C PRO A 87 -10.16 5.93 14.75
N TRP A 88 -11.31 6.45 15.17
CA TRP A 88 -11.49 7.88 15.41
C TRP A 88 -12.16 8.10 16.76
N SER A 89 -11.87 9.23 17.37
CA SER A 89 -12.52 9.68 18.60
C SER A 89 -12.79 11.18 18.58
N LEU A 90 -13.82 11.58 19.33
CA LEU A 90 -14.18 12.96 19.62
C LEU A 90 -13.90 13.28 21.08
N CYS A 91 -13.59 14.55 21.35
CA CYS A 91 -13.46 15.04 22.73
C CYS A 91 -14.75 14.88 23.55
N SER A 92 -15.90 14.78 22.89
CA SER A 92 -17.20 14.51 23.52
C SER A 92 -17.37 13.06 24.00
N GLY A 93 -16.37 12.20 23.80
CA GLY A 93 -16.39 10.78 24.20
C GLY A 93 -16.98 9.83 23.17
N HIS A 94 -17.46 10.32 22.03
CA HIS A 94 -17.84 9.45 20.91
C HIS A 94 -16.60 8.89 20.23
N ASN A 95 -16.68 7.63 19.81
CA ASN A 95 -15.62 6.98 19.08
C ASN A 95 -16.21 6.05 18.03
N GLY A 96 -15.35 5.63 17.12
CA GLY A 96 -15.71 4.71 16.07
C GLY A 96 -14.53 4.37 15.18
N THR A 97 -14.84 3.99 13.94
CA THR A 97 -13.86 3.52 12.97
C THR A 97 -14.22 3.98 11.57
N LEU A 98 -13.28 4.65 10.92
CA LEU A 98 -13.32 4.87 9.49
C LEU A 98 -12.90 3.56 8.83
N THR A 99 -13.76 3.02 7.99
CA THR A 99 -13.44 1.84 7.18
C THR A 99 -13.44 2.24 5.73
N SER A 100 -12.37 1.88 5.02
CA SER A 100 -12.35 1.93 3.57
C SER A 100 -11.89 0.60 3.00
N ASN A 101 -12.51 0.16 1.93
CA ASN A 101 -12.09 -1.04 1.23
C ASN A 101 -12.22 -0.90 -0.27
N ALA A 102 -11.30 -1.53 -0.98
CA ALA A 102 -11.32 -1.65 -2.42
C ALA A 102 -11.42 -3.13 -2.79
N HIS A 103 -12.45 -3.48 -3.56
CA HIS A 103 -12.74 -4.86 -3.92
C HIS A 103 -11.72 -5.44 -4.89
N LEU A 104 -11.19 -4.59 -5.77
CA LEU A 104 -10.17 -4.97 -6.73
C LEU A 104 -9.10 -3.87 -6.73
N VAL A 105 -7.89 -4.27 -6.36
CA VAL A 105 -6.71 -3.41 -6.38
C VAL A 105 -5.61 -4.11 -7.16
N ARG A 106 -4.92 -3.35 -8.01
CA ARG A 106 -3.64 -3.74 -8.59
C ARG A 106 -2.60 -2.70 -8.26
N PHE A 107 -1.50 -3.15 -7.65
CA PHE A 107 -0.30 -2.36 -7.42
C PHE A 107 0.73 -2.67 -8.50
N GLU A 108 1.46 -1.65 -8.91
CA GLU A 108 2.71 -1.78 -9.66
C GLU A 108 3.83 -1.18 -8.83
N GLY A 109 5.03 -1.74 -8.96
CA GLY A 109 6.20 -1.29 -8.21
C GLY A 109 7.50 -1.76 -8.84
N GLU A 110 8.60 -1.23 -8.30
CA GLU A 110 9.95 -1.49 -8.79
C GLU A 110 10.82 -2.06 -7.67
N LEU A 111 11.47 -3.19 -7.92
CA LEU A 111 12.63 -3.63 -7.15
C LEU A 111 13.89 -3.12 -7.84
N VAL A 112 14.61 -2.23 -7.18
CA VAL A 112 15.86 -1.65 -7.66
C VAL A 112 17.01 -2.34 -6.96
N ALA A 113 17.91 -2.93 -7.74
CA ALA A 113 19.16 -3.52 -7.28
C ALA A 113 20.33 -2.66 -7.73
N SER A 114 21.01 -2.05 -6.76
CA SER A 114 22.15 -1.15 -6.97
C SER A 114 23.43 -1.84 -6.50
N LYS A 115 24.45 -1.88 -7.36
CA LYS A 115 25.78 -2.38 -6.97
C LYS A 115 26.50 -1.32 -6.14
N THR A 116 26.91 -1.68 -4.93
CA THR A 116 27.71 -0.87 -4.01
C THR A 116 29.07 -1.52 -3.77
N ASP A 117 30.00 -0.81 -3.14
CA ASP A 117 31.31 -1.37 -2.80
C ASP A 117 31.22 -2.55 -1.80
N SER A 118 30.10 -2.63 -1.05
CA SER A 118 29.83 -3.66 -0.05
C SER A 118 28.93 -4.81 -0.54
N GLY A 119 28.42 -4.75 -1.77
CA GLY A 119 27.54 -5.79 -2.31
C GLY A 119 26.46 -5.26 -3.24
N THR A 120 25.28 -5.91 -3.22
CA THR A 120 24.10 -5.43 -3.94
C THR A 120 23.06 -4.96 -2.93
N GLU A 121 22.71 -3.69 -2.99
CA GLU A 121 21.63 -3.11 -2.20
C GLU A 121 20.31 -3.25 -2.94
N TYR A 122 19.25 -3.65 -2.23
CA TYR A 122 17.91 -3.81 -2.79
C TYR A 122 16.96 -2.80 -2.17
N ARG A 123 16.17 -2.11 -3.00
CA ARG A 123 15.16 -1.14 -2.56
C ARG A 123 13.86 -1.33 -3.31
N ILE A 124 12.75 -1.19 -2.61
CA ILE A 124 11.44 -1.08 -3.23
C ILE A 124 11.17 0.39 -3.54
N GLN A 125 10.75 0.69 -4.76
CA GLN A 125 10.44 2.04 -5.22
C GLN A 125 9.15 2.04 -6.02
N ASN A 126 8.56 3.24 -6.14
CA ASN A 126 7.46 3.51 -7.06
C ASN A 126 6.30 2.51 -6.91
N VAL A 127 5.95 2.14 -5.68
CA VAL A 127 4.80 1.27 -5.42
C VAL A 127 3.53 2.11 -5.42
N PHE A 128 2.63 1.90 -6.38
CA PHE A 128 1.38 2.65 -6.45
C PHE A 128 0.23 1.79 -6.98
N PRO A 129 -1.01 2.05 -6.52
CA PRO A 129 -2.19 1.41 -7.07
C PRO A 129 -2.48 1.94 -8.48
N VAL A 130 -2.46 1.06 -9.49
CA VAL A 130 -2.80 1.36 -10.88
C VAL A 130 -4.23 0.97 -11.27
N VAL A 131 -4.85 0.07 -10.50
CA VAL A 131 -6.28 -0.26 -10.62
C VAL A 131 -6.88 -0.20 -9.23
N LEU A 132 -8.04 0.46 -9.14
CA LEU A 132 -8.77 0.67 -7.90
C LEU A 132 -10.26 0.70 -8.23
N GLU A 133 -10.96 -0.41 -7.94
CA GLU A 133 -12.39 -0.59 -8.23
C GLU A 133 -13.17 -1.08 -7.01
N GLY A 134 -14.47 -0.77 -7.01
CA GLY A 134 -15.35 -1.09 -5.89
C GLY A 134 -14.88 -0.43 -4.60
N LEU A 135 -14.48 0.84 -4.70
CA LEU A 135 -14.00 1.59 -3.55
C LEU A 135 -15.21 2.01 -2.69
N TYR A 136 -15.19 1.59 -1.43
CA TYR A 136 -16.22 1.88 -0.46
C TYR A 136 -15.61 2.60 0.74
N PHE A 137 -16.37 3.53 1.30
CA PHE A 137 -16.05 4.25 2.52
C PHE A 137 -17.24 4.21 3.47
N GLY A 138 -16.95 3.92 4.72
CA GLY A 138 -17.92 3.90 5.79
C GLY A 138 -17.32 4.45 7.08
N MET A 139 -18.20 4.93 7.94
CA MET A 139 -17.86 5.45 9.25
C MET A 139 -18.89 4.92 10.24
N ASN A 140 -18.46 4.17 11.24
CA ASN A 140 -19.29 3.77 12.37
C ASN A 140 -18.96 4.64 13.60
N GLY A 141 -19.80 4.62 14.63
CA GLY A 141 -19.62 5.38 15.87
C GLY A 141 -20.34 6.73 15.95
N GLY A 142 -20.85 7.25 14.82
CA GLY A 142 -21.59 8.53 14.75
C GLY A 142 -23.12 8.39 14.68
N GLY A 143 -23.66 7.16 14.77
CA GLY A 143 -25.08 6.85 14.55
C GLY A 143 -25.45 6.67 13.07
N ASP A 144 -26.64 6.11 12.81
CA ASP A 144 -27.08 5.67 11.48
C ASP A 144 -27.13 6.81 10.44
N ILE A 145 -27.48 8.02 10.88
CA ILE A 145 -27.56 9.21 10.02
C ILE A 145 -26.16 9.61 9.52
N VAL A 146 -25.15 9.58 10.39
CA VAL A 146 -23.77 9.93 10.03
C VAL A 146 -23.18 8.87 9.10
N TYR A 147 -23.48 7.59 9.35
CA TYR A 147 -23.12 6.51 8.43
C TYR A 147 -23.73 6.73 7.04
N ALA A 148 -25.03 7.03 6.96
CA ALA A 148 -25.72 7.25 5.69
C ALA A 148 -25.16 8.46 4.92
N ILE A 149 -24.88 9.57 5.61
CA ILE A 149 -24.26 10.77 5.02
C ILE A 149 -22.84 10.44 4.51
N ALA A 150 -22.03 9.77 5.31
CA ALA A 150 -20.67 9.40 4.92
C ALA A 150 -20.66 8.48 3.69
N SER A 151 -21.55 7.49 3.64
CA SER A 151 -21.70 6.62 2.48
C SER A 151 -22.19 7.36 1.23
N ALA A 152 -23.16 8.27 1.37
CA ALA A 152 -23.66 9.08 0.27
C ALA A 152 -22.58 10.03 -0.28
N LEU A 153 -21.82 10.68 0.61
CA LEU A 153 -20.67 11.52 0.23
C LEU A 153 -19.57 10.69 -0.44
N GLY A 154 -19.32 9.47 0.05
CA GLY A 154 -18.38 8.53 -0.57
C GLY A 154 -18.74 8.22 -2.03
N PHE A 155 -20.03 8.09 -2.32
CA PHE A 155 -20.53 7.86 -3.67
C PHE A 155 -20.45 9.12 -4.55
N ILE A 156 -20.95 10.26 -4.07
CA ILE A 156 -20.98 11.54 -4.81
C ILE A 156 -19.56 12.03 -5.10
N LEU A 157 -18.65 11.89 -4.14
CA LEU A 157 -17.27 12.37 -4.21
C LEU A 157 -16.28 11.25 -4.56
N SER A 158 -16.74 10.18 -5.20
CA SER A 158 -15.95 8.97 -5.52
C SER A 158 -14.58 9.27 -6.16
N GLY A 159 -14.47 10.31 -6.99
CA GLY A 159 -13.19 10.76 -7.56
C GLY A 159 -12.21 11.32 -6.51
N LEU A 160 -12.67 12.23 -5.63
CA LEU A 160 -11.85 12.79 -4.55
C LEU A 160 -11.46 11.72 -3.54
N VAL A 161 -12.42 10.87 -3.22
CA VAL A 161 -12.28 9.72 -2.34
C VAL A 161 -11.21 8.75 -2.89
N ARG A 162 -11.19 8.53 -4.20
CA ARG A 162 -10.13 7.75 -4.87
C ARG A 162 -8.76 8.39 -4.71
N VAL A 163 -8.65 9.71 -4.91
CA VAL A 163 -7.38 10.44 -4.76
C VAL A 163 -6.85 10.34 -3.34
N LEU A 164 -7.71 10.60 -2.35
CA LEU A 164 -7.36 10.49 -0.93
C LEU A 164 -6.92 9.07 -0.58
N TRP A 165 -7.62 8.05 -1.10
CA TRP A 165 -7.24 6.66 -0.86
C TRP A 165 -5.85 6.35 -1.41
N VAL A 166 -5.54 6.79 -2.63
CA VAL A 166 -4.20 6.60 -3.23
C VAL A 166 -3.13 7.28 -2.38
N GLN A 167 -3.38 8.51 -1.91
CA GLN A 167 -2.43 9.24 -1.07
C GLN A 167 -2.16 8.54 0.27
N ILE A 168 -3.20 7.98 0.90
CA ILE A 168 -3.06 7.28 2.19
C ILE A 168 -2.41 5.91 1.99
N ILE A 169 -2.84 5.13 0.99
CA ILE A 169 -2.42 3.73 0.86
C ILE A 169 -0.99 3.58 0.34
N THR A 170 -0.55 4.50 -0.51
CA THR A 170 0.73 4.39 -1.22
C THR A 170 1.92 4.28 -0.27
N PRO A 171 2.10 5.18 0.72
CA PRO A 171 3.17 5.06 1.69
C PRO A 171 3.05 3.77 2.51
N PHE A 172 1.85 3.42 2.98
CA PHE A 172 1.60 2.19 3.75
C PHE A 172 2.07 0.94 3.01
N VAL A 173 1.70 0.82 1.74
CA VAL A 173 2.06 -0.36 0.93
C VAL A 173 3.55 -0.31 0.60
N GLY A 174 4.12 0.86 0.30
CA GLY A 174 5.57 1.00 0.11
C GLY A 174 6.36 0.50 1.31
N ASP A 175 5.98 0.92 2.52
CA ASP A 175 6.62 0.51 3.77
C ASP A 175 6.47 -0.98 4.02
N ALA A 176 5.29 -1.56 3.78
CA ALA A 176 5.05 -3.00 3.91
C ALA A 176 6.00 -3.82 3.05
N PHE A 177 6.19 -3.40 1.79
CA PHE A 177 7.07 -4.07 0.85
C PHE A 177 8.53 -3.89 1.24
N GLN A 178 8.92 -2.70 1.69
CA GLN A 178 10.29 -2.45 2.13
C GLN A 178 10.62 -3.22 3.41
N GLN A 179 9.69 -3.31 4.36
CA GLN A 179 9.84 -4.12 5.57
C GLN A 179 9.99 -5.60 5.22
N ALA A 180 9.11 -6.15 4.37
CA ALA A 180 9.21 -7.54 3.93
C ALA A 180 10.52 -7.82 3.15
N LEU A 181 11.03 -6.83 2.40
CA LEU A 181 12.34 -6.95 1.75
C LEU A 181 13.49 -6.99 2.75
N ASN A 182 13.43 -6.17 3.81
CA ASN A 182 14.47 -6.12 4.84
C ASN A 182 14.55 -7.43 5.64
N GLU A 183 13.42 -8.11 5.85
CA GLU A 183 13.37 -9.41 6.54
C GLU A 183 13.98 -10.57 5.70
N LEU A 184 14.19 -10.36 4.41
CA LEU A 184 14.80 -11.34 3.49
C LEU A 184 16.31 -11.19 3.32
N ASN A 185 16.91 -10.12 3.87
CA ASN A 185 18.35 -9.83 3.82
C ASN A 185 19.01 -10.17 5.16
#